data_AF-Q2S0T4-F1
#
_entry.id   AF-Q2S0T4-F1
#
_cell.length_a   1.000
_cell.length_b   1.000
_cell.length_c   1.000
_cell.angle_alpha   90.00
_cell.angle_beta   90.00
_cell.angle_gamma   90.00
#
_symmetry.space_group_name_H-M   'P 1'
#
loop_
_entity.id
_entity.type
_entity.pdbx_description
1 polymer ?
#
loop_
_entity_poly.entity_id
_entity_poly.type
_entity_poly.pdbx_seq_one_letter_code
_entity_poly.pdbx_strand_id
1 'polypeptide(L)'
;MRTSTVKWFDAKKGYGFIHHPDDGEDVFVHYSNIQSDDDFKTLKSDQHVRFEMNDGPKGLHALEVAPLDDEEAPSADDDNEPELTPADVDPTATVDPSPSGDDSSSDSSW
;
A
#
# COMPACT_ATOMS: atom_id res chain seq x y z
N MET A 1 -27.03 -8.62 -8.47
CA MET A 1 -25.78 -8.80 -7.68
C MET A 1 -25.18 -10.20 -7.84
N ARG A 2 -23.90 -10.24 -8.19
CA ARG A 2 -23.06 -11.42 -8.47
C ARG A 2 -21.72 -11.25 -7.74
N THR A 3 -20.98 -12.34 -7.56
CA THR A 3 -19.67 -12.35 -6.89
C THR A 3 -18.65 -13.04 -7.77
N SER A 4 -17.45 -12.47 -7.89
CA SER A 4 -16.38 -13.07 -8.68
C SER A 4 -15.00 -12.57 -8.25
N THR A 5 -13.97 -13.12 -8.87
CA THR A 5 -12.57 -12.81 -8.60
C THR A 5 -12.06 -11.74 -9.58
N VAL A 6 -11.39 -10.71 -9.05
CA VAL A 6 -10.76 -9.67 -9.88
C VAL A 6 -9.58 -10.27 -10.65
N LYS A 7 -9.61 -10.18 -11.98
CA LYS A 7 -8.52 -10.66 -12.84
C LYS A 7 -7.30 -9.78 -12.70
N TRP A 8 -7.52 -8.47 -12.82
CA TRP A 8 -6.53 -7.45 -12.57
C TRP A 8 -7.22 -6.09 -12.45
N PHE A 9 -6.59 -5.19 -11.69
CA PHE A 9 -7.04 -3.81 -11.57
C PHE A 9 -5.84 -2.87 -11.56
N ASP A 10 -5.89 -1.82 -12.37
CA ASP A 10 -4.85 -0.80 -12.44
C ASP A 10 -5.34 0.45 -11.70
N ALA A 11 -4.91 0.60 -10.45
CA ALA A 11 -5.27 1.76 -9.62
C ALA A 11 -4.76 3.09 -10.18
N LYS A 12 -3.68 3.09 -10.97
CA LYS A 12 -3.15 4.31 -11.60
C LYS A 12 -4.03 4.78 -12.74
N LYS A 13 -4.62 3.83 -13.48
CA LYS A 13 -5.55 4.14 -14.57
C LYS A 13 -7.01 4.20 -14.14
N GLY A 14 -7.37 3.61 -13.01
CA GLY A 14 -8.72 3.57 -12.46
C GLY A 14 -9.65 2.57 -13.16
N TYR A 15 -9.14 1.54 -13.81
CA TYR A 15 -9.95 0.50 -14.43
C TYR A 15 -9.31 -0.88 -14.35
N GLY A 16 -10.14 -1.90 -14.52
CA GLY A 16 -9.70 -3.29 -14.48
C GLY A 16 -10.71 -4.24 -15.13
N PHE A 17 -10.46 -5.52 -14.95
CA PHE A 17 -11.35 -6.58 -15.40
C PHE A 17 -11.54 -7.62 -14.29
N ILE A 18 -12.76 -8.16 -14.25
CA ILE A 18 -13.17 -9.19 -13.30
C ILE A 18 -13.48 -10.46 -14.10
N HIS A 19 -13.12 -11.62 -13.55
CA HIS A 19 -13.49 -12.89 -14.13
C HIS A 19 -15.01 -13.03 -14.20
N HIS A 20 -15.51 -13.57 -15.30
CA HIS A 20 -16.92 -13.92 -15.40
C HIS A 20 -17.20 -15.14 -14.51
N PRO A 21 -18.24 -15.12 -13.65
CA PRO A 21 -18.50 -16.22 -12.72
C PRO A 21 -18.92 -17.52 -13.42
N ASP A 22 -19.47 -17.42 -14.63
CA ASP A 22 -19.87 -18.56 -15.47
C ASP A 22 -18.89 -18.82 -16.64
N ASP A 23 -17.63 -18.38 -16.54
CA ASP A 23 -16.58 -18.57 -17.59
C ASP A 23 -16.97 -17.98 -18.97
N GLY A 24 -17.53 -16.77 -18.94
CA GLY A 24 -17.94 -15.98 -20.10
C GLY A 24 -17.00 -14.83 -20.42
N GLU A 25 -17.55 -13.75 -20.99
CA GLU A 25 -16.79 -12.55 -21.36
C GLU A 25 -16.26 -11.79 -20.13
N ASP A 26 -15.02 -11.30 -20.18
CA ASP A 26 -14.41 -10.54 -19.09
C ASP A 26 -15.27 -9.30 -18.75
N VAL A 27 -15.55 -9.10 -17.45
CA VAL A 27 -16.41 -8.00 -17.00
C VAL A 27 -15.56 -6.76 -16.76
N PHE A 28 -15.89 -5.67 -17.45
CA PHE A 28 -15.17 -4.41 -17.32
C PHE A 28 -15.54 -3.68 -16.00
N VAL A 29 -14.56 -3.24 -15.23
CA VAL A 29 -14.77 -2.46 -14.00
C VAL A 29 -14.07 -1.11 -14.06
N HIS A 30 -14.74 -0.07 -13.56
CA HIS A 30 -14.23 1.30 -13.49
C HIS A 30 -14.29 1.81 -12.04
N TYR A 31 -13.32 2.64 -11.63
CA TYR A 31 -13.23 3.18 -10.27
C TYR A 31 -14.50 3.93 -9.84
N SER A 32 -15.19 4.59 -10.79
CA SER A 32 -16.43 5.32 -10.51
C SER A 32 -17.58 4.40 -10.06
N ASN A 33 -17.53 3.11 -10.41
CA ASN A 33 -18.55 2.14 -10.04
C ASN A 33 -18.24 1.43 -8.72
N ILE A 34 -17.06 1.67 -8.13
CA ILE A 34 -16.65 1.07 -6.86
C ILE A 34 -17.32 1.82 -5.70
N GLN A 35 -18.03 1.07 -4.89
CA GLN A 35 -18.63 1.48 -3.63
C GLN A 35 -17.65 1.13 -2.50
N SER A 36 -16.70 2.02 -2.28
CA SER A 36 -15.87 2.08 -1.06
C SER A 36 -16.10 3.43 -0.40
N ASP A 37 -16.13 3.44 0.92
CA ASP A 37 -16.16 4.63 1.76
C ASP A 37 -14.78 5.32 1.83
N ASP A 38 -13.70 4.60 1.54
CA ASP A 38 -12.36 5.16 1.41
C ASP A 38 -12.21 6.05 0.16
N ASP A 39 -11.44 7.13 0.31
CA ASP A 39 -10.99 8.00 -0.79
C ASP A 39 -10.26 7.20 -1.90
N PHE A 40 -9.70 6.03 -1.55
CA PHE A 40 -8.96 5.14 -2.44
C PHE A 40 -9.82 3.98 -2.97
N LYS A 41 -10.66 4.28 -3.98
CA LYS A 41 -11.50 3.31 -4.71
C LYS A 41 -10.68 2.35 -5.59
N THR A 42 -10.03 1.37 -4.96
CA THR A 42 -9.13 0.42 -5.64
C THR A 42 -9.49 -1.03 -5.33
N LEU A 43 -9.11 -1.95 -6.22
CA LEU A 43 -9.29 -3.40 -6.06
C LEU A 43 -7.94 -4.11 -6.16
N LYS A 44 -7.77 -5.21 -5.43
CA LYS A 44 -6.60 -6.08 -5.54
C LYS A 44 -6.86 -7.19 -6.57
N SER A 45 -5.82 -7.63 -7.28
CA SER A 45 -5.89 -8.82 -8.12
C SER A 45 -6.17 -10.06 -7.27
N ASP A 46 -6.92 -11.02 -7.80
CA ASP A 46 -7.36 -12.24 -7.11
C ASP A 46 -8.27 -12.00 -5.89
N GLN A 47 -8.74 -10.76 -5.68
CA GLN A 47 -9.66 -10.41 -4.61
C GLN A 47 -11.10 -10.81 -4.95
N HIS A 48 -11.87 -11.20 -3.94
CA HIS A 48 -13.30 -11.44 -4.10
C HIS A 48 -14.08 -10.13 -4.01
N VAL A 49 -14.90 -9.89 -5.03
CA VAL A 49 -15.71 -8.68 -5.13
C VAL A 49 -17.16 -9.04 -5.47
N ARG A 50 -18.08 -8.26 -4.93
CA ARG A 50 -19.49 -8.24 -5.27
C ARG A 50 -19.75 -7.12 -6.26
N PHE A 51 -20.48 -7.40 -7.31
CA PHE A 51 -20.81 -6.42 -8.33
C PHE A 51 -22.13 -6.78 -9.02
N GLU A 52 -22.61 -5.87 -9.84
CA GLU A 52 -23.73 -6.11 -10.73
C GLU A 52 -23.25 -6.12 -12.18
N MET A 53 -23.48 -7.23 -12.89
CA MET A 53 -23.24 -7.29 -14.32
C MET A 53 -24.40 -6.63 -15.06
N ASN A 54 -24.08 -5.68 -15.91
CA ASN A 54 -25.06 -5.04 -16.77
C ASN A 54 -24.51 -4.98 -18.19
N ASP A 55 -25.39 -5.18 -19.17
CA ASP A 55 -25.08 -5.04 -20.57
C ASP A 55 -24.88 -3.56 -20.93
N GLY A 56 -23.75 -3.25 -21.54
CA GLY A 56 -23.40 -1.91 -21.99
C GLY A 56 -23.04 -1.88 -23.47
N PRO A 57 -22.91 -0.68 -24.06
CA PRO A 57 -22.52 -0.52 -25.47
C PRO A 57 -21.11 -1.05 -25.80
N LYS A 58 -20.31 -1.38 -24.78
CA LYS A 58 -18.93 -1.89 -24.89
C LYS A 58 -18.77 -3.33 -24.39
N GLY A 59 -19.85 -4.03 -24.07
CA GLY A 59 -19.83 -5.36 -23.45
C GLY A 59 -20.35 -5.34 -22.00
N LEU A 60 -20.08 -6.42 -21.26
CA LEU A 60 -20.46 -6.53 -19.86
C LEU A 60 -19.62 -5.59 -18.99
N HIS A 61 -20.28 -4.75 -18.19
CA HIS A 61 -19.63 -3.94 -17.18
C HIS A 61 -20.10 -4.27 -15.77
N ALA A 62 -19.27 -3.95 -14.79
CA ALA A 62 -19.55 -4.08 -13.37
C ALA A 62 -20.05 -2.75 -12.81
N LEU A 63 -21.23 -2.76 -12.24
CA LEU A 63 -21.85 -1.68 -11.48
C LEU A 63 -21.84 -2.02 -9.99
N GLU A 64 -21.93 -1.00 -9.14
CA GLU A 64 -22.05 -1.17 -7.68
C GLU A 64 -21.03 -2.15 -7.07
N VAL A 65 -19.75 -1.98 -7.42
CA VAL A 65 -18.69 -2.92 -7.07
C VAL A 65 -18.25 -2.72 -5.62
N ALA A 66 -18.39 -3.74 -4.78
CA ALA A 66 -17.98 -3.74 -3.38
C ALA A 66 -16.99 -4.90 -3.12
N PRO A 67 -15.83 -4.64 -2.47
CA PRO A 67 -14.95 -5.71 -2.02
C PRO A 67 -15.65 -6.61 -0.98
N LEU A 68 -15.43 -7.93 -1.05
CA LEU A 68 -16.02 -8.90 -0.10
C LEU A 68 -15.04 -9.38 0.96
N ASP A 69 -13.75 -9.11 0.77
CA ASP A 69 -12.71 -9.30 1.79
C ASP A 69 -12.82 -8.19 2.85
N ASP A 70 -13.97 -8.10 3.52
CA ASP A 70 -14.17 -7.42 4.80
C ASP A 70 -13.50 -8.25 5.90
N GLU A 71 -12.19 -8.42 5.81
CA GLU A 71 -11.37 -8.61 7.00
C GLU A 71 -10.50 -7.37 7.09
N GLU A 72 -10.95 -6.46 7.94
CA GLU A 72 -10.34 -5.21 8.37
C GLU A 72 -8.86 -5.42 8.73
N ALA A 73 -8.00 -5.53 7.72
CA ALA A 73 -6.56 -5.40 7.87
C ALA A 73 -6.24 -3.96 7.49
N PRO A 74 -6.06 -3.06 8.48
CA PRO A 74 -5.73 -1.66 8.22
C PRO A 74 -4.44 -1.62 7.39
N SER A 75 -4.57 -1.23 6.14
CA SER A 75 -3.43 -0.81 5.31
C SER A 75 -3.33 0.69 5.61
N ALA A 76 -2.64 1.13 6.66
CA ALA A 76 -1.19 1.30 6.65
C ALA A 76 -0.74 1.75 5.26
N ASP A 77 -0.92 3.05 4.95
CA ASP A 77 -0.07 3.87 4.06
C ASP A 77 -0.76 5.24 3.77
N ASP A 78 -1.12 5.98 4.83
CA ASP A 78 -1.16 7.47 4.77
C ASP A 78 0.00 7.99 5.64
N ASP A 79 1.21 7.54 5.29
CA ASP A 79 2.48 8.17 5.68
C ASP A 79 2.93 9.03 4.50
N ASN A 80 2.21 10.12 4.27
CA ASN A 80 2.75 11.24 3.50
C ASN A 80 2.54 12.52 4.30
N GLU A 81 3.07 12.54 5.52
CA GLU A 81 3.42 13.77 6.20
C GLU A 81 4.91 14.07 5.92
N PRO A 82 5.24 15.22 5.30
CA PRO A 82 6.62 15.60 5.10
C PRO A 82 7.21 16.09 6.43
N GLU A 83 7.69 15.17 7.28
CA GLU A 83 8.53 15.58 8.40
C GLU A 83 9.92 15.95 7.86
N LEU A 84 10.04 17.24 7.53
CA LEU A 84 11.26 17.98 7.70
C LEU A 84 11.91 17.52 9.01
N THR A 85 13.17 17.12 9.00
CA THR A 85 13.96 17.04 10.24
C THR A 85 14.66 18.39 10.46
N PRO A 86 14.06 19.40 11.11
CA PRO A 86 14.83 20.52 11.62
C PRO A 86 15.43 20.12 12.98
N ALA A 87 16.76 20.05 13.03
CA ALA A 87 17.55 20.43 14.22
C ALA A 87 18.00 19.37 15.26
N ASP A 88 18.32 18.12 14.91
CA ASP A 88 19.18 17.29 15.78
C ASP A 88 20.30 16.58 14.98
N VAL A 89 21.15 17.39 14.34
CA VAL A 89 22.50 16.96 13.91
C VAL A 89 23.53 17.84 14.60
N ASP A 90 23.56 17.84 15.94
CA ASP A 90 24.75 18.27 16.68
C ASP A 90 24.87 17.45 17.96
N PRO A 91 25.90 16.58 18.02
CA PRO A 91 26.94 16.94 18.96
C PRO A 91 28.27 17.09 18.23
N THR A 92 28.70 18.33 18.10
CA THR A 92 30.11 18.69 18.06
C THR A 92 30.78 18.21 19.36
N ALA A 93 31.08 16.91 19.43
CA ALA A 93 32.06 16.40 20.37
C ALA A 93 33.42 16.73 19.77
N THR A 94 33.82 17.99 19.99
CA THR A 94 35.18 18.50 20.04
C THR A 94 36.22 17.40 19.95
N VAL A 95 36.88 17.39 18.79
CA VAL A 95 38.25 16.94 18.63
C VAL A 95 39.12 17.60 19.70
N ASP A 96 39.48 16.85 20.75
CA ASP A 96 40.56 17.26 21.65
C ASP A 96 41.88 16.63 21.15
N PRO A 97 42.78 17.43 20.58
CA PRO A 97 44.10 16.96 20.18
C PRO A 97 45.01 16.82 21.41
N SER A 98 45.57 15.62 21.61
CA SER A 98 46.82 15.30 22.35
C SER A 98 47.70 16.53 22.66
N PRO A 99 48.32 16.64 23.85
CA PRO A 99 49.53 15.83 24.07
C PRO A 99 49.97 15.56 25.54
N SER A 100 50.91 14.61 25.65
CA SER A 100 51.99 14.56 26.66
C SER A 100 51.72 13.91 28.02
N GLY A 101 52.49 12.84 28.27
CA GLY A 101 53.35 12.80 29.45
C GLY A 101 53.00 11.76 30.51
N ASP A 102 53.89 10.77 30.63
CA ASP A 102 54.36 10.18 31.89
C ASP A 102 53.34 9.63 32.91
N ASP A 103 53.31 8.30 33.07
CA ASP A 103 53.62 7.72 34.40
C ASP A 103 54.16 6.30 34.24
N SER A 104 55.44 6.16 34.55
CA SER A 104 56.06 4.87 34.84
C SER A 104 55.51 4.32 36.14
N SER A 105 55.00 3.10 36.17
CA SER A 105 54.99 2.28 37.39
C SER A 105 55.06 0.79 37.06
N SER A 106 56.24 0.24 37.33
CA SER A 106 56.52 -1.18 37.53
C SER A 106 55.59 -1.81 38.57
N ASP A 107 55.12 -3.04 38.34
CA ASP A 107 55.21 -4.18 39.28
C ASP A 107 54.66 -5.44 38.57
N SER A 108 55.51 -6.40 38.17
CA SER A 108 55.92 -7.61 38.90
C SER A 108 54.80 -8.63 39.20
N SER A 109 55.23 -9.90 39.26
CA SER A 109 54.50 -11.16 39.54
C SER A 109 54.12 -11.88 38.24
N TRP A 110 54.77 -12.96 37.81
CA TRP A 110 55.49 -14.07 38.46
C TRP A 110 56.01 -14.99 37.35
#